data_AF-A0A2H3A3J2-F1
#
_entry.id   AF-A0A2H3A3J2-F1
#
_cell.length_a   1.000
_cell.length_b   1.000
_cell.length_c   1.000
_cell.angle_alpha   90.00
_cell.angle_beta   90.00
_cell.angle_gamma   90.00
#
_symmetry.space_group_name_H-M   'P 1'
#
loop_
_entity.id
_entity.type
_entity.pdbx_description
1 polymer ?
#
loop_
_entity_poly.entity_id
_entity_poly.type
_entity_poly.pdbx_seq_one_letter_code
_entity_poly.pdbx_strand_id
1 'polypeptide(L)'
;MAPRPEFQTVFQELFYANAMCATAAVLYHFVQLLLLLHKPLNQKVSETHPEFVAKRLNAYRQLSSQIEGHATEICAISLGRPDDPVRLHMVQPLYIAGLCFETHEQRTALAQLLTSIQRETGYSTAERVANLQQHWGWGNTPPVLGVV
;
A
#
# COMPACT_ATOMS: atom_id res chain seq x y z
N MET A 1 -2.41 -9.28 23.33
CA MET A 1 -1.94 -7.87 23.20
C MET A 1 -2.95 -7.14 22.33
N ALA A 2 -3.71 -6.21 22.91
CA ALA A 2 -4.78 -5.52 22.19
C ALA A 2 -4.23 -4.68 21.02
N PRO A 3 -4.95 -4.56 19.89
CA PRO A 3 -4.57 -3.62 18.83
C PRO A 3 -4.57 -2.19 19.40
N ARG A 4 -3.59 -1.37 19.03
CA ARG A 4 -3.56 0.04 19.45
C ARG A 4 -4.71 0.76 18.73
N PRO A 5 -5.64 1.41 19.46
CA PRO A 5 -6.83 2.02 18.86
C PRO A 5 -6.53 3.25 17.98
N GLU A 6 -5.29 3.74 18.01
CA GLU A 6 -4.87 4.98 17.36
C GLU A 6 -4.78 4.87 15.82
N PHE A 7 -4.84 3.66 15.24
CA PHE A 7 -4.67 3.44 13.80
C PHE A 7 -5.75 2.55 13.14
N GLN A 8 -6.76 2.09 13.89
CA GLN A 8 -7.92 1.38 13.35
C GLN A 8 -8.81 2.26 12.46
N THR A 9 -8.54 3.56 12.39
CA THR A 9 -9.31 4.53 11.61
C THR A 9 -8.86 4.64 10.15
N VAL A 10 -7.72 4.05 9.77
CA VAL A 10 -7.11 4.24 8.44
C VAL A 10 -7.57 3.18 7.43
N PHE A 11 -7.65 1.93 7.87
CA PHE A 11 -8.11 0.81 7.05
C PHE A 11 -9.23 0.09 7.79
N GLN A 12 -10.29 -0.30 7.09
CA GLN A 12 -11.31 -1.16 7.68
C GLN A 12 -10.75 -2.56 7.86
N GLU A 13 -10.94 -3.16 9.03
CA GLU A 13 -10.51 -4.54 9.27
C GLU A 13 -11.38 -5.51 8.46
N LEU A 14 -10.76 -6.38 7.66
CA LEU A 14 -11.46 -7.39 6.86
C LEU A 14 -11.02 -8.80 7.28
N PHE A 15 -11.90 -9.46 8.04
CA PHE A 15 -11.66 -10.81 8.56
C PHE A 15 -12.16 -11.90 7.61
N TYR A 16 -11.33 -12.92 7.39
CA TYR A 16 -11.68 -14.13 6.64
C TYR A 16 -11.55 -15.35 7.54
N ALA A 17 -12.65 -16.07 7.74
CA ALA A 17 -12.66 -17.30 8.55
C ALA A 17 -11.88 -18.47 7.94
N ASN A 18 -11.59 -18.41 6.63
CA ASN A 18 -10.86 -19.45 5.92
C ASN A 18 -9.60 -18.85 5.29
N ALA A 19 -8.43 -19.43 5.61
CA ALA A 19 -7.12 -19.02 5.11
C ALA A 19 -7.02 -19.03 3.57
N MET A 20 -7.69 -19.97 2.90
CA MET A 20 -7.71 -20.02 1.43
C MET A 20 -8.48 -18.83 0.85
N CYS A 21 -9.59 -18.42 1.48
CA CYS A 21 -10.35 -17.24 1.06
C CYS A 21 -9.53 -15.97 1.28
N ALA A 22 -8.85 -15.84 2.42
CA ALA A 22 -7.95 -14.72 2.69
C ALA A 22 -6.83 -14.64 1.65
N THR A 23 -6.19 -15.77 1.35
CA THR A 23 -5.12 -15.87 0.36
C THR A 23 -5.61 -15.48 -1.03
N ALA A 24 -6.75 -16.02 -1.46
CA ALA A 24 -7.34 -15.71 -2.76
C ALA A 24 -7.69 -14.21 -2.88
N ALA A 25 -8.28 -13.61 -1.84
CA ALA A 25 -8.61 -12.20 -1.81
C ALA A 25 -7.37 -11.30 -1.91
N VAL A 26 -6.31 -11.59 -1.14
CA VAL A 26 -5.06 -10.83 -1.22
C VAL A 26 -4.43 -10.95 -2.60
N LEU A 27 -4.36 -12.16 -3.17
CA LEU A 27 -3.77 -12.37 -4.49
C LEU A 27 -4.57 -11.66 -5.58
N TYR A 28 -5.91 -11.67 -5.48
CA TYR A 28 -6.76 -10.91 -6.39
C TYR A 28 -6.41 -9.42 -6.38
N HIS A 29 -6.41 -8.78 -5.20
CA HIS A 29 -6.07 -7.37 -5.07
C HIS A 29 -4.64 -7.06 -5.49
N PHE A 30 -3.70 -7.95 -5.17
CA PHE A 30 -2.31 -7.79 -5.58
C PHE A 30 -2.14 -7.82 -7.09
N VAL A 31 -2.78 -8.78 -7.78
CA VAL A 31 -2.73 -8.85 -9.24
C VAL A 31 -3.38 -7.63 -9.88
N GLN A 32 -4.55 -7.18 -9.38
CA GLN A 32 -5.18 -5.96 -9.89
C GLN A 32 -4.29 -4.74 -9.70
N LEU A 33 -3.66 -4.60 -8.52
CA LEU A 33 -2.72 -3.52 -8.23
C LEU A 33 -1.55 -3.51 -9.23
N LEU A 34 -0.92 -4.67 -9.47
CA LEU A 34 0.16 -4.80 -10.45
C LEU A 34 -0.26 -4.48 -11.88
N LEU A 35 -1.47 -4.91 -12.29
CA LEU A 35 -2.00 -4.61 -13.62
C LEU A 35 -2.26 -3.12 -13.80
N LEU A 36 -2.78 -2.44 -12.77
CA LEU A 36 -3.01 -0.99 -12.80
C LEU A 36 -1.70 -0.21 -12.84
N LEU A 37 -0.70 -0.61 -12.03
CA LEU A 37 0.63 0.03 -12.01
C LEU A 37 1.35 -0.08 -13.36
N HIS A 38 1.13 -1.17 -14.11
CA HIS A 38 1.71 -1.36 -15.44
C HIS A 38 0.79 -0.95 -16.60
N LYS A 39 -0.39 -0.38 -16.32
CA LYS A 39 -1.37 -0.06 -17.36
C LYS A 39 -0.83 1.05 -18.26
N PRO A 40 -0.64 0.80 -19.59
CA PRO A 40 -0.18 1.83 -20.49
C PRO A 40 -1.28 2.87 -20.69
N LEU A 41 -1.01 4.11 -20.30
CA LEU A 41 -1.88 5.24 -20.57
C LEU A 41 -1.64 5.77 -21.99
N ASN A 42 -1.71 4.88 -22.98
CA ASN A 42 -1.47 5.20 -24.39
C ASN A 42 -2.73 5.83 -25.00
N GLN A 43 -2.99 7.10 -24.70
CA GLN A 43 -3.87 7.92 -25.51
C GLN A 43 -3.05 8.53 -26.64
N LYS A 44 -3.38 8.15 -27.88
CA LYS A 44 -2.76 8.74 -29.08
C LYS A 44 -2.82 10.27 -28.96
N VAL A 45 -1.66 10.89 -29.13
CA VAL A 45 -1.48 12.34 -29.14
C VAL A 45 -2.21 12.88 -30.37
N SER A 46 -3.47 13.25 -30.21
CA SER A 46 -4.19 14.10 -31.15
C SER A 46 -4.66 15.34 -30.39
N GLU A 47 -3.68 16.20 -30.18
CA GLU A 47 -3.69 17.67 -30.28
C GLU A 47 -4.80 18.48 -29.56
N THR A 48 -4.37 19.14 -28.48
CA THR A 48 -4.68 20.54 -28.12
C THR A 48 -6.13 20.98 -27.99
N HIS A 49 -7.03 20.13 -27.48
CA HIS A 49 -8.37 20.57 -27.07
C HIS A 49 -8.59 20.39 -25.55
N PRO A 50 -9.11 21.39 -24.81
CA PRO A 50 -9.28 21.34 -23.35
C PRO A 50 -9.97 20.09 -22.77
N GLU A 51 -10.98 19.52 -23.43
CA GLU A 51 -11.62 18.27 -22.98
C GLU A 51 -10.70 17.06 -23.07
N PHE A 52 -9.73 17.05 -23.99
CA PHE A 52 -8.73 15.97 -24.03
C PHE A 52 -7.84 16.01 -22.78
N VAL A 53 -7.40 17.21 -22.37
CA VAL A 53 -6.62 17.41 -21.15
C VAL A 53 -7.45 16.99 -19.92
N ALA A 54 -8.71 17.41 -19.85
CA ALA A 54 -9.62 17.04 -18.76
C ALA A 54 -9.88 15.53 -18.71
N LYS A 55 -10.13 14.88 -19.86
CA LYS A 55 -10.33 13.43 -19.97
C LYS A 55 -9.10 12.65 -19.51
N ARG A 56 -7.91 13.10 -19.89
CA ARG A 56 -6.65 12.49 -19.47
C ARG A 56 -6.43 12.64 -17.97
N LEU A 57 -6.66 13.83 -17.41
CA LEU A 57 -6.56 14.06 -15.96
C LEU A 57 -7.54 13.17 -15.17
N ASN A 58 -8.77 13.05 -15.65
CA ASN A 58 -9.76 12.15 -15.03
C ASN A 58 -9.32 10.68 -15.10
N ALA A 59 -8.72 10.25 -16.22
CA ALA A 59 -8.18 8.89 -16.32
C ALA A 59 -7.05 8.63 -15.31
N TYR A 60 -6.14 9.59 -15.09
CA TYR A 60 -5.09 9.49 -14.06
C TYR A 60 -5.68 9.42 -12.65
N ARG A 61 -6.65 10.27 -12.33
CA ARG A 61 -7.34 10.26 -11.02
C ARG A 61 -8.05 8.93 -10.77
N GLN A 62 -8.78 8.44 -11.77
CA GLN A 62 -9.48 7.16 -11.66
C GLN A 62 -8.51 5.99 -11.51
N LEU A 63 -7.36 6.03 -12.20
CA LEU A 63 -6.31 5.02 -12.04
C LEU A 63 -5.73 5.06 -10.63
N SER A 64 -5.38 6.25 -10.14
CA SER A 64 -4.82 6.45 -8.80
C SER A 64 -5.78 5.98 -7.71
N SER A 65 -7.07 6.31 -7.83
CA SER A 65 -8.11 5.85 -6.90
C SER A 65 -8.28 4.32 -6.89
N GLN A 66 -8.18 3.64 -8.05
CA GLN A 66 -8.24 2.17 -8.09
C GLN A 66 -7.00 1.52 -7.47
N ILE A 67 -5.82 2.09 -7.71
CA ILE A 67 -4.55 1.65 -7.09
C ILE A 67 -4.66 1.77 -5.57
N GLU A 68 -5.07 2.93 -5.07
CA GLU A 68 -5.23 3.17 -3.63
C GLU A 68 -6.28 2.24 -3.02
N GLY A 69 -7.40 2.00 -3.71
CA GLY A 69 -8.44 1.07 -3.27
C GLY A 69 -7.90 -0.34 -3.07
N HIS A 70 -7.19 -0.90 -4.05
CA HIS A 70 -6.60 -2.24 -3.92
C HIS A 70 -5.47 -2.32 -2.89
N ALA A 71 -4.64 -1.27 -2.77
CA ALA A 71 -3.63 -1.18 -1.73
C ALA A 71 -4.25 -1.18 -0.32
N THR A 72 -5.37 -0.47 -0.17
CA THR A 72 -6.16 -0.41 1.07
C THR A 72 -6.77 -1.76 1.42
N GLU A 73 -7.37 -2.47 0.45
CA GLU A 73 -7.91 -3.82 0.67
C GLU A 73 -6.85 -4.83 1.13
N ILE A 74 -5.63 -4.77 0.57
CA ILE A 74 -4.52 -5.62 1.04
C ILE A 74 -4.21 -5.37 2.52
N CYS A 75 -4.23 -4.09 2.93
CA CYS A 75 -4.01 -3.71 4.33
C CYS A 75 -5.17 -4.14 5.23
N ALA A 76 -6.41 -3.96 4.77
CA ALA A 76 -7.63 -4.39 5.45
C ALA A 76 -7.61 -5.88 5.79
N ILE A 77 -7.23 -6.72 4.81
CA ILE A 77 -7.09 -8.16 5.01
C ILE A 77 -5.98 -8.47 6.02
N SER A 78 -4.86 -7.75 5.95
CA SER A 78 -3.76 -7.94 6.90
C SER A 78 -4.15 -7.57 8.33
N LEU A 79 -4.98 -6.53 8.50
CA LEU A 79 -5.55 -6.14 9.79
C LEU A 79 -6.44 -7.24 10.37
N GLY A 80 -7.14 -8.00 9.54
CA GLY A 80 -7.95 -9.15 9.95
C GLY A 80 -7.15 -10.36 10.46
N ARG A 81 -5.81 -10.25 10.51
CA ARG A 81 -4.88 -11.25 11.08
C ARG A 81 -5.15 -12.68 10.58
N PRO A 82 -5.04 -12.95 9.27
CA PRO A 82 -5.16 -14.31 8.76
C PRO A 82 -4.03 -15.19 9.31
N ASP A 83 -4.14 -16.50 9.12
CA ASP A 83 -3.14 -17.47 9.60
C ASP A 83 -1.72 -17.15 9.14
N ASP A 84 -0.74 -17.54 9.94
CA ASP A 84 0.68 -17.22 9.75
C ASP A 84 1.19 -17.46 8.31
N PRO A 85 0.90 -18.61 7.65
CA PRO A 85 1.34 -18.83 6.27
C PRO A 85 0.80 -17.79 5.30
N VAL A 86 -0.45 -17.35 5.49
CA VAL A 86 -1.05 -16.29 4.67
C VAL A 86 -0.28 -14.98 4.87
N ARG A 87 -0.01 -14.60 6.13
CA ARG A 87 0.73 -13.36 6.45
C ARG A 87 2.13 -13.32 5.81
N LEU A 88 2.82 -14.45 5.73
CA LEU A 88 4.10 -14.56 5.02
C LEU A 88 3.95 -14.24 3.52
N HIS A 89 2.90 -14.73 2.87
CA HIS A 89 2.61 -14.42 1.48
C HIS A 89 2.17 -12.96 1.27
N MET A 90 1.64 -12.30 2.30
CA MET A 90 1.22 -10.91 2.24
C MET A 90 2.37 -9.90 2.30
N VAL A 91 3.59 -10.28 2.69
CA VAL A 91 4.69 -9.32 2.87
C VAL A 91 5.04 -8.59 1.57
N GLN A 92 5.01 -9.27 0.41
CA GLN A 92 5.24 -8.61 -0.88
C GLN A 92 4.07 -7.72 -1.31
N PRO A 93 2.80 -8.19 -1.29
CA PRO A 93 1.63 -7.34 -1.49
C PRO A 93 1.62 -6.06 -0.63
N LEU A 94 1.91 -6.18 0.67
CA LEU A 94 1.99 -5.04 1.58
C LEU A 94 3.12 -4.08 1.19
N TYR A 95 4.30 -4.59 0.84
CA TYR A 95 5.39 -3.72 0.39
C TYR A 95 4.98 -2.88 -0.84
N ILE A 96 4.35 -3.49 -1.84
CA ILE A 96 3.88 -2.77 -3.03
C ILE A 96 2.74 -1.80 -2.71
N ALA A 97 1.79 -2.19 -1.85
CA ALA A 97 0.76 -1.28 -1.36
C ALA A 97 1.37 -0.04 -0.68
N GLY A 98 2.45 -0.23 0.09
CA GLY A 98 3.18 0.85 0.77
C GLY A 98 3.79 1.88 -0.17
N LEU A 99 4.26 1.45 -1.34
CA LEU A 99 4.77 2.36 -2.38
C LEU A 99 3.66 3.22 -3.01
N CYS A 100 2.40 2.80 -2.88
CA CYS A 100 1.25 3.50 -3.46
C CYS A 100 0.63 4.55 -2.52
N PHE A 101 0.99 4.56 -1.23
CA PHE A 101 0.36 5.43 -0.25
C PHE A 101 0.96 6.83 -0.21
N GLU A 102 0.09 7.83 -0.08
CA GLU A 102 0.45 9.24 -0.05
C GLU A 102 0.39 9.83 1.37
N THR A 103 -0.57 9.40 2.20
CA THR A 103 -0.78 9.98 3.53
C THR A 103 0.16 9.41 4.59
N HIS A 104 0.48 10.21 5.60
CA HIS A 104 1.36 9.78 6.69
C HIS A 104 0.73 8.65 7.52
N GLU A 105 -0.60 8.70 7.69
CA GLU A 105 -1.39 7.72 8.43
C GLU A 105 -1.36 6.35 7.74
N GLN A 106 -1.59 6.29 6.43
CA GLN A 106 -1.52 5.05 5.64
C GLN A 106 -0.13 4.42 5.70
N ARG A 107 0.93 5.24 5.51
CA ARG A 107 2.33 4.79 5.55
C ARG A 107 2.71 4.24 6.93
N THR A 108 2.27 4.91 7.99
CA THR A 108 2.52 4.49 9.37
C THR A 108 1.80 3.18 9.68
N ALA A 109 0.52 3.08 9.34
CA ALA A 109 -0.25 1.86 9.54
C ALA A 109 0.36 0.67 8.76
N LEU A 110 0.78 0.88 7.51
CA LEU A 110 1.46 -0.14 6.72
C LEU A 110 2.78 -0.61 7.33
N ALA A 111 3.63 0.31 7.78
CA ALA A 111 4.88 -0.03 8.44
C ALA A 111 4.63 -0.87 9.72
N GLN A 112 3.57 -0.55 10.45
CA GLN A 112 3.15 -1.34 11.62
C GLN A 112 2.68 -2.74 11.24
N LEU A 113 1.95 -2.92 10.12
CA LEU A 113 1.55 -4.25 9.63
C LEU A 113 2.76 -5.11 9.26
N LEU A 114 3.73 -4.55 8.52
CA LEU A 114 4.96 -5.28 8.20
C LEU A 114 5.77 -5.63 9.46
N THR A 115 5.84 -4.72 10.42
CA THR A 115 6.53 -4.95 11.70
C THR A 115 5.82 -5.99 12.56
N SER A 116 4.48 -6.01 12.54
CA SER A 116 3.70 -7.00 13.28
C SER A 116 3.91 -8.41 12.73
N ILE A 117 3.98 -8.57 11.39
CA ILE A 117 4.29 -9.85 10.75
C ILE A 117 5.66 -10.36 11.21
N GLN A 118 6.71 -9.53 11.20
CA GLN A 118 8.03 -9.94 11.66
C GLN A 118 8.03 -10.36 13.13
N ARG A 119 7.37 -9.57 13.99
CA ARG A 119 7.28 -9.88 15.43
C ARG A 119 6.53 -11.18 15.71
N GLU A 120 5.48 -11.47 14.94
CA GLU A 120 4.59 -12.61 15.20
C GLU A 120 5.07 -13.90 14.52
N THR A 121 5.72 -13.81 13.36
CA THR A 121 6.16 -14.98 12.56
C THR A 121 7.67 -15.19 12.55
N GLY A 122 8.46 -14.20 12.96
CA GLY A 122 9.93 -14.20 12.83
C GLY A 122 10.45 -13.90 11.42
N TYR A 123 9.57 -13.70 10.42
CA TYR A 123 9.97 -13.43 9.05
C TYR A 123 10.53 -12.02 8.89
N SER A 124 11.68 -11.87 8.22
CA SER A 124 12.36 -10.58 8.09
C SER A 124 11.57 -9.61 7.21
N THR A 125 11.17 -8.47 7.78
CA THR A 125 10.52 -7.34 7.08
C THR A 125 11.21 -6.00 7.32
N ALA A 126 12.17 -5.93 8.25
CA ALA A 126 12.82 -4.69 8.66
C ALA A 126 13.44 -3.90 7.49
N GLU A 127 14.14 -4.58 6.58
CA GLU A 127 14.73 -3.94 5.39
C GLU A 127 13.66 -3.35 4.48
N ARG A 128 12.53 -4.06 4.30
CA ARG A 128 11.40 -3.56 3.50
C ARG A 128 10.79 -2.31 4.10
N VAL A 129 10.64 -2.27 5.44
CA VAL A 129 10.16 -1.08 6.15
C VAL A 129 11.15 0.08 5.98
N ALA A 130 12.46 -0.16 6.13
CA ALA A 130 13.47 0.87 5.94
C ALA A 130 13.46 1.44 4.51
N ASN A 131 13.35 0.59 3.49
CA ASN A 131 13.25 1.01 2.09
C ASN A 131 12.00 1.86 1.83
N LEU A 132 10.87 1.48 2.43
CA LEU A 132 9.64 2.28 2.35
C LEU A 132 9.80 3.64 3.03
N GLN A 133 10.39 3.70 4.22
CA GLN A 133 10.64 4.96 4.92
C GLN A 133 11.55 5.89 4.13
N GLN A 134 12.59 5.34 3.49
CA GLN A 134 13.44 6.10 2.59
C GLN A 134 12.65 6.62 1.38
N HIS A 135 11.83 5.76 0.75
CA HIS A 135 10.98 6.13 -0.37
C HIS A 135 9.98 7.25 -0.01
N TRP A 136 9.40 7.22 1.19
CA TRP A 136 8.49 8.25 1.70
C TRP A 136 9.21 9.53 2.15
N GLY A 137 10.55 9.56 2.10
CA GLY A 137 11.37 10.71 2.51
C GLY A 137 11.57 10.85 4.02
N TRP A 138 11.23 9.84 4.83
CA TRP A 138 11.37 9.90 6.29
C TRP A 138 12.83 9.72 6.76
N GLY A 139 13.73 9.29 5.87
CA GLY A 139 15.16 9.13 6.14
C GLY A 139 15.99 10.43 6.04
N ASN A 140 15.42 11.56 5.60
CA ASN A 140 16.15 12.81 5.42
C ASN A 140 15.74 13.85 6.48
N THR A 141 16.57 14.04 7.50
CA THR A 141 16.68 15.34 8.15
C THR A 141 17.28 16.32 7.11
N PRO A 142 16.67 17.49 6.83
CA PRO A 142 17.32 18.47 5.96
C PRO A 142 18.69 18.84 6.54
N PRO A 143 19.71 19.15 5.71
CA PRO A 143 20.98 19.64 6.23
C PRO A 143 20.67 20.86 7.09
N VAL A 144 21.11 20.83 8.35
CA VAL A 144 21.14 22.01 9.20
C VAL A 144 21.90 23.06 8.40
N LEU A 145 21.18 24.06 7.87
CA LEU A 145 21.82 25.24 7.30
C LEU A 145 22.57 25.86 8.47
N GLY A 146 23.87 25.59 8.52
CA GLY A 146 24.78 26.20 9.46
C GLY A 146 24.65 27.70 9.29
N VAL A 147 24.06 28.33 10.30
CA VAL A 147 24.08 29.77 10.47
C VAL A 147 25.55 30.15 10.68
N VAL A 148 26.12 30.85 9.71
CA VAL A 148 27.30 31.69 9.88
C VAL A 148 26.81 33.13 9.89
#